data_AF-A0A5D4SLG3-F1
#
_entry.id   AF-A0A5D4SLG3-F1
#
_cell.length_a   1.000
_cell.length_b   1.000
_cell.length_c   1.000
_cell.angle_alpha   90.00
_cell.angle_beta   90.00
_cell.angle_gamma   90.00
#
_symmetry.space_group_name_H-M   'P 1'
#
loop_
_entity.id
_entity.type
_entity.pdbx_description
1 polymer ?
#
loop_
_entity_poly.entity_id
_entity_poly.type
_entity_poly.pdbx_seq_one_letter_code
_entity_poly.pdbx_strand_id
1 'polypeptide(L)'
;MTEISTEAVRRFVSVHENLRSTNAEDWANAVHSCRRILKDIADVLYPPMKEPVLAGERTIKIGEDQVINRLIQYVESKSSSNRYEELVGSHLKYLGERLDSVYGAANKGTHAEVSLEEAERYIIYTYLLIGDLLSL
;
A
#
# COMPACT_ATOMS: atom_id res chain seq x y z
N MET A 1 17.69 12.63 3.45
CA MET A 1 17.35 11.87 2.23
C MET A 1 16.83 10.54 2.71
N THR A 2 15.52 10.34 2.66
CA THR A 2 14.90 9.10 3.12
C THR A 2 15.36 7.99 2.18
N GLU A 3 16.11 7.01 2.69
CA GLU A 3 16.51 5.86 1.88
C GLU A 3 15.25 5.09 1.51
N ILE A 4 14.93 5.06 0.21
CA ILE A 4 13.82 4.25 -0.31
C ILE A 4 14.13 2.78 -0.05
N SER A 5 13.12 2.02 0.38
CA SER A 5 13.26 0.58 0.59
C SER A 5 13.77 -0.10 -0.69
N THR A 6 14.97 -0.69 -0.62
CA THR A 6 15.55 -1.45 -1.74
C THR A 6 14.66 -2.64 -2.11
N GLU A 7 13.97 -3.23 -1.13
CA GLU A 7 13.02 -4.31 -1.38
C GLU A 7 11.78 -3.82 -2.14
N ALA A 8 11.25 -2.63 -1.79
CA ALA A 8 10.14 -2.03 -2.53
C ALA A 8 10.49 -1.80 -4.01
N VAL A 9 11.71 -1.30 -4.29
CA VAL A 9 12.20 -1.10 -5.67
C VAL A 9 12.29 -2.44 -6.42
N ARG A 10 12.85 -3.48 -5.79
CA ARG A 10 12.95 -4.82 -6.39
C ARG A 10 11.57 -5.38 -6.73
N ARG A 11 10.60 -5.24 -5.82
CA ARG A 11 9.22 -5.70 -6.05
C ARG A 11 8.55 -4.94 -7.19
N PHE A 12 8.80 -3.65 -7.36
CA PHE A 12 8.26 -2.90 -8.50
C PHE A 12 8.74 -3.45 -9.84
N VAL A 13 10.02 -3.84 -9.94
CA VAL A 13 10.54 -4.48 -11.15
C VAL A 13 9.84 -5.82 -11.40
N SER A 14 9.68 -6.66 -10.37
CA SER A 14 8.97 -7.94 -10.51
C SER A 14 7.50 -7.77 -10.91
N VAL A 15 6.83 -6.76 -10.35
CA VAL A 15 5.45 -6.39 -10.69
C VAL A 15 5.30 -6.02 -12.16
N HIS A 16 6.25 -5.23 -12.68
CA HIS A 16 6.26 -4.85 -14.09
C HIS A 16 6.43 -6.06 -15.01
N GLU A 17 7.30 -7.02 -14.66
CA GLU A 17 7.45 -8.25 -15.44
C GLU A 17 6.17 -9.11 -15.40
N ASN A 18 5.51 -9.23 -14.25
CA ASN A 18 4.26 -9.97 -14.12
C ASN A 18 3.13 -9.39 -14.98
N LEU A 19 3.06 -8.07 -15.13
CA LEU A 19 2.07 -7.42 -16.01
C LEU A 19 2.24 -7.79 -17.48
N ARG A 20 3.47 -8.11 -17.90
CA ARG A 20 3.76 -8.50 -19.29
C ARG A 20 3.39 -9.94 -19.60
N SER A 21 2.99 -10.70 -18.59
CA SER A 21 2.48 -12.06 -18.75
C SER A 21 1.08 -12.06 -19.40
N THR A 22 0.70 -13.22 -19.94
CA THR A 22 -0.66 -13.50 -20.41
C THR A 22 -1.44 -14.38 -19.44
N ASN A 23 -0.90 -14.63 -18.25
CA ASN A 23 -1.49 -15.47 -17.21
C ASN A 23 -2.13 -14.62 -16.10
N ALA A 24 -3.42 -14.84 -15.83
CA ALA A 24 -4.16 -14.13 -14.78
C ALA A 24 -3.57 -14.33 -13.37
N GLU A 25 -2.91 -15.46 -13.11
CA GLU A 25 -2.22 -15.71 -11.84
C GLU A 25 -1.03 -14.75 -11.63
N ASP A 26 -0.30 -14.43 -12.70
CA ASP A 26 0.80 -13.46 -12.64
C ASP A 26 0.27 -12.05 -12.32
N TRP A 27 -0.90 -11.70 -12.87
CA TRP A 27 -1.57 -10.42 -12.57
C TRP A 27 -2.06 -10.36 -11.11
N ALA A 28 -2.62 -11.45 -10.58
CA ALA A 28 -2.95 -11.55 -9.15
C ALA A 28 -1.69 -11.42 -8.27
N ASN A 29 -0.60 -12.07 -8.66
CA ASN A 29 0.70 -11.94 -8.00
C ASN A 29 1.25 -10.51 -8.04
N ALA A 30 1.01 -9.77 -9.13
CA ALA A 30 1.37 -8.37 -9.25
C ALA A 30 0.60 -7.51 -8.23
N VAL A 31 -0.71 -7.71 -8.10
CA VAL A 31 -1.54 -7.00 -7.10
C VAL A 31 -1.11 -7.35 -5.67
N HIS A 32 -0.82 -8.62 -5.39
CA HIS A 32 -0.28 -9.02 -4.08
C HIS A 32 1.05 -8.35 -3.76
N SER A 33 1.89 -8.16 -4.76
CA SER A 33 3.19 -7.50 -4.61
C SER A 33 3.02 -6.01 -4.29
N CYS A 34 1.99 -5.32 -4.80
CA CYS A 34 1.66 -3.95 -4.40
C CYS A 34 1.42 -3.81 -2.89
N ARG A 35 0.71 -4.76 -2.27
CA ARG A 35 0.51 -4.76 -0.81
C ARG A 35 1.82 -4.91 -0.04
N ARG A 36 2.73 -5.76 -0.53
CA ARG A 36 4.06 -5.95 0.06
C ARG A 36 4.93 -4.70 -0.09
N ILE A 37 4.87 -4.04 -1.24
CA ILE A 37 5.53 -2.75 -1.46
C ILE A 37 5.05 -1.72 -0.42
N LEU A 38 3.74 -1.59 -0.22
CA LEU A 38 3.20 -0.65 0.79
C LEU A 38 3.69 -1.00 2.20
N LYS A 39 3.79 -2.29 2.55
CA LYS A 39 4.38 -2.73 3.81
C LYS A 39 5.85 -2.33 3.91
N ASP A 40 6.65 -2.61 2.89
CA ASP A 40 8.09 -2.31 2.87
C ASP A 40 8.34 -0.80 3.01
N ILE A 41 7.47 0.03 2.42
CA ILE A 41 7.50 1.50 2.58
C ILE A 41 7.06 1.90 3.99
N ALA A 42 5.97 1.33 4.51
CA ALA A 42 5.52 1.61 5.88
C ALA A 42 6.57 1.22 6.92
N ASP A 43 7.28 0.10 6.74
CA ASP A 43 8.34 -0.35 7.65
C ASP A 43 9.51 0.63 7.71
N VAL A 44 9.78 1.38 6.63
CA VAL A 44 10.80 2.45 6.60
C VAL A 44 10.26 3.77 7.16
N LEU A 45 9.07 4.18 6.74
CA LEU A 45 8.52 5.51 7.07
C LEU A 45 7.92 5.56 8.48
N TYR A 46 7.29 4.49 8.92
CA TYR A 46 6.62 4.38 10.21
C TYR A 46 6.65 2.92 10.70
N PRO A 47 7.78 2.50 11.32
CA PRO A 47 7.98 1.13 11.78
C PRO A 47 6.87 0.65 12.73
N PRO A 48 6.58 -0.66 12.75
CA PRO A 48 5.51 -1.19 13.59
C PRO A 48 5.85 -1.11 15.08
N MET A 49 4.85 -0.81 15.90
CA MET A 49 4.96 -0.77 17.37
C MET A 49 3.89 -1.66 18.00
N LYS A 50 4.20 -2.23 19.17
CA LYS A 50 3.23 -3.08 19.90
C LYS A 50 2.15 -2.23 20.54
N GLU A 51 2.56 -1.08 21.05
CA GLU A 51 1.74 -0.12 21.77
C GLU A 51 1.00 0.74 20.75
N PRO A 52 -0.32 0.94 20.93
CA PRO A 52 -1.07 1.80 20.05
C PRO A 52 -0.72 3.28 20.31
N VAL A 53 -0.93 4.12 19.30
CA VAL A 53 -0.75 5.57 19.37
C VAL A 53 -2.08 6.29 19.52
N LEU A 54 -2.04 7.47 20.13
CA LEU A 54 -3.20 8.34 20.25
C LEU A 54 -3.25 9.31 19.06
N ALA A 55 -4.31 9.24 18.27
CA ALA A 55 -4.58 10.14 17.15
C ALA A 55 -5.90 10.87 17.43
N GLY A 56 -5.80 12.11 17.94
CA GLY A 56 -6.94 12.83 18.51
C GLY A 56 -7.49 12.11 19.73
N GLU A 57 -8.78 11.75 19.69
CA GLU A 57 -9.46 11.01 20.78
C GLU A 57 -9.44 9.49 20.58
N ARG A 58 -8.80 9.00 19.51
CA ARG A 58 -8.82 7.58 19.14
C ARG A 58 -7.47 6.91 19.37
N THR A 59 -7.52 5.70 19.90
CA THR A 59 -6.35 4.81 20.03
C THR A 59 -6.21 3.95 18.79
N ILE A 60 -5.12 4.12 18.05
CA ILE A 60 -4.87 3.44 16.77
C ILE A 60 -3.76 2.40 16.94
N LYS A 61 -4.05 1.16 16.52
CA LYS A 61 -3.04 0.10 16.43
C LYS A 61 -2.16 0.32 15.21
N ILE A 62 -0.85 0.15 15.40
CA ILE A 62 0.21 0.37 14.41
C ILE A 62 1.21 -0.80 14.41
N GLY A 63 0.71 -2.03 14.53
CA GLY A 63 1.53 -3.24 14.43
C GLY A 63 1.87 -3.60 12.98
N GLU A 64 2.53 -4.75 12.80
CA GLU A 64 2.97 -5.28 11.50
C GLU A 64 1.86 -5.28 10.46
N ASP A 65 0.68 -5.77 10.83
CA ASP A 65 -0.48 -5.91 9.93
C ASP A 65 -1.20 -4.58 9.66
N GLN A 66 -0.96 -3.54 10.45
CA GLN A 66 -1.65 -2.25 10.34
C GLN A 66 -0.95 -1.29 9.38
N VAL A 67 -0.55 -1.78 8.21
CA VAL A 67 0.20 -1.04 7.18
C VAL A 67 -0.46 0.30 6.84
N ILE A 68 -1.76 0.31 6.55
CA ILE A 68 -2.50 1.53 6.17
C ILE A 68 -2.55 2.53 7.32
N ASN A 69 -2.80 2.07 8.55
CA ASN A 69 -2.78 2.97 9.71
C ASN A 69 -1.40 3.59 9.89
N ARG A 70 -0.33 2.80 9.75
CA ARG A 70 1.06 3.30 9.85
C ARG A 70 1.36 4.38 8.82
N LEU A 71 0.93 4.19 7.57
CA LEU A 71 1.10 5.20 6.52
C LEU A 71 0.24 6.46 6.76
N ILE A 72 -0.99 6.32 7.27
CA ILE A 72 -1.82 7.48 7.65
C ILE A 72 -1.15 8.28 8.77
N GLN A 73 -0.65 7.60 9.81
CA GLN A 73 0.07 8.25 10.91
C GLN A 73 1.35 8.93 10.43
N TYR A 74 2.06 8.35 9.47
CA TYR A 74 3.19 9.03 8.83
C TYR A 74 2.77 10.34 8.19
N VAL A 75 1.72 10.32 7.36
CA VAL A 75 1.19 11.51 6.67
C VAL A 75 0.79 12.59 7.67
N GLU A 76 0.00 12.23 8.69
CA GLU A 76 -0.43 13.14 9.76
C GLU A 76 0.76 13.72 10.54
N SER A 77 1.86 12.96 10.71
CA SER A 77 3.05 13.42 11.43
C SER A 77 3.96 14.35 10.63
N LYS A 78 3.81 14.41 9.30
CA LYS A 78 4.71 15.13 8.39
C LYS A 78 4.04 16.32 7.69
N SER A 79 2.77 16.19 7.37
CA SER A 79 2.02 17.23 6.70
C SER A 79 1.67 18.38 7.66
N SER A 80 1.69 19.60 7.13
CA SER A 80 1.14 20.79 7.79
C SER A 80 -0.16 21.26 7.15
N SER A 81 -0.68 20.53 6.16
CA SER A 81 -1.86 20.87 5.37
C SER A 81 -2.95 19.83 5.56
N ASN A 82 -3.98 20.21 6.31
CA ASN A 82 -5.13 19.35 6.58
C ASN A 82 -5.80 18.83 5.30
N ARG A 83 -5.82 19.64 4.22
CA ARG A 83 -6.38 19.21 2.92
C ARG A 83 -5.52 18.13 2.25
N TYR A 84 -4.21 18.19 2.41
CA TYR A 84 -3.29 17.19 1.87
C TYR A 84 -3.42 15.88 2.65
N GLU A 85 -3.50 15.96 3.98
CA GLU A 85 -3.78 14.82 4.86
C GLU A 85 -5.10 14.13 4.50
N GLU A 86 -6.18 14.90 4.32
CA GLU A 86 -7.49 14.35 3.92
C GLU A 86 -7.40 13.64 2.56
N LEU A 87 -6.72 14.24 1.58
CA LEU A 87 -6.56 13.68 0.24
C LEU A 87 -5.76 12.37 0.28
N VAL A 88 -4.53 12.40 0.77
CA VAL A 88 -3.63 11.24 0.81
C VAL A 88 -4.21 10.16 1.74
N GLY A 89 -4.79 10.55 2.88
CA GLY A 89 -5.47 9.65 3.79
C GLY A 89 -6.67 8.94 3.14
N SER A 90 -7.45 9.64 2.32
CA SER A 90 -8.56 9.03 1.57
C SER A 90 -8.07 8.04 0.51
N HIS A 91 -7.00 8.38 -0.22
CA HIS A 91 -6.36 7.50 -1.20
C HIS A 91 -5.78 6.23 -0.54
N LEU A 92 -5.11 6.39 0.61
CA LEU A 92 -4.58 5.27 1.40
C LEU A 92 -5.66 4.30 1.82
N LYS A 93 -6.77 4.80 2.37
CA LYS A 93 -7.90 3.96 2.79
C LYS A 93 -8.52 3.23 1.61
N TYR A 94 -8.82 3.95 0.53
CA TYR A 94 -9.39 3.35 -0.68
C TYR A 94 -8.49 2.24 -1.25
N LEU A 95 -7.18 2.52 -1.41
CA LEU A 95 -6.26 1.54 -1.95
C LEU A 95 -6.10 0.33 -1.02
N GLY A 96 -6.03 0.57 0.30
CA GLY A 96 -5.97 -0.49 1.31
C GLY A 96 -7.18 -1.43 1.27
N GLU A 97 -8.39 -0.87 1.33
CA GLU A 97 -9.64 -1.63 1.27
C GLU A 97 -9.73 -2.46 -0.02
N ARG A 98 -9.28 -1.87 -1.13
CA ARG A 98 -9.34 -2.51 -2.44
C ARG A 98 -8.30 -3.64 -2.56
N LEU A 99 -7.08 -3.45 -2.09
CA LEU A 99 -6.04 -4.49 -2.02
C LEU A 99 -6.45 -5.65 -1.10
N ASP A 100 -7.05 -5.35 0.06
CA ASP A 100 -7.56 -6.36 0.98
C ASP A 100 -8.74 -7.14 0.37
N SER A 101 -9.59 -6.48 -0.41
CA SER A 101 -10.70 -7.14 -1.13
C SER A 101 -10.19 -8.13 -2.18
N VAL A 102 -9.18 -7.75 -2.98
CA VAL A 102 -8.54 -8.66 -3.95
C VAL A 102 -7.83 -9.80 -3.24
N TYR A 103 -7.12 -9.52 -2.14
CA TYR A 103 -6.48 -10.55 -1.33
C TYR A 103 -7.49 -11.54 -0.73
N GLY A 104 -8.63 -11.05 -0.25
CA GLY A 104 -9.71 -11.87 0.26
C GLY A 104 -10.35 -12.76 -0.80
N ALA A 105 -10.51 -12.25 -2.03
CA ALA A 105 -11.03 -13.04 -3.15
C ALA A 105 -10.05 -14.13 -3.62
N ALA A 106 -8.77 -13.80 -3.75
CA ALA A 106 -7.73 -14.75 -4.15
C ALA A 106 -7.55 -15.91 -3.15
N ASN A 107 -7.58 -15.63 -1.84
CA ASN A 107 -7.38 -16.65 -0.81
C ASN A 107 -8.59 -17.53 -0.52
N LYS A 108 -9.80 -17.13 -0.94
CA LYS A 108 -11.02 -17.92 -0.75
C LYS A 108 -11.25 -18.96 -1.86
N GLY A 109 -10.31 -19.09 -2.81
CA GLY A 109 -10.45 -19.98 -3.96
C GLY A 109 -11.63 -19.61 -4.87
N THR A 110 -12.19 -18.40 -4.70
CA THR A 110 -13.17 -17.88 -5.64
C THR A 110 -12.40 -17.52 -6.91
N HIS A 111 -12.80 -18.06 -8.06
CA HIS A 111 -12.25 -17.76 -9.39
C HIS A 111 -12.50 -16.29 -9.83
N ALA A 112 -12.40 -15.33 -8.92
CA ALA A 112 -12.32 -13.92 -9.25
C ALA A 112 -10.94 -13.70 -9.89
N GLU A 113 -10.86 -13.97 -11.18
CA GLU A 113 -9.67 -13.68 -11.98
C GLU A 113 -9.44 -12.17 -11.97
N VAL A 114 -8.25 -11.76 -11.53
CA VAL A 114 -7.81 -10.38 -11.64
C VAL A 114 -7.57 -10.10 -13.11
N SER A 115 -8.16 -9.05 -13.67
CA SER A 115 -7.89 -8.65 -15.06
C SER A 115 -6.57 -7.90 -15.18
N LEU A 116 -5.99 -7.84 -16.39
CA LEU A 116 -4.81 -7.03 -16.65
C LEU A 116 -5.06 -5.55 -16.31
N GLU A 117 -6.21 -5.01 -16.73
CA GLU A 117 -6.58 -3.61 -16.48
C GLU A 117 -6.78 -3.31 -14.99
N GLU A 118 -7.20 -4.30 -14.21
CA GLU A 118 -7.24 -4.18 -12.76
C GLU A 118 -5.84 -4.15 -12.17
N ALA A 119 -4.98 -5.09 -12.56
CA ALA A 119 -3.60 -5.15 -12.09
C ALA A 119 -2.82 -3.87 -12.41
N GLU A 120 -2.85 -3.40 -13.65
CA GLU A 120 -2.21 -2.15 -14.09
C GLU A 120 -2.65 -0.97 -13.22
N ARG A 121 -3.95 -0.87 -12.95
CA ARG A 121 -4.52 0.21 -12.15
C ARG A 121 -4.01 0.22 -10.71
N TYR A 122 -3.93 -0.95 -10.06
CA TYR A 122 -3.37 -1.03 -8.71
C TYR A 122 -1.91 -0.59 -8.67
N ILE A 123 -1.14 -0.94 -9.70
CA ILE A 123 0.28 -0.61 -9.77
C ILE A 123 0.46 0.89 -9.96
N ILE A 124 -0.31 1.50 -10.86
CA ILE A 124 -0.32 2.95 -11.06
C ILE A 124 -0.69 3.66 -9.75
N TYR A 125 -1.76 3.24 -9.07
CA TYR A 125 -2.15 3.85 -7.81
C TYR A 125 -1.11 3.66 -6.70
N THR A 126 -0.47 2.49 -6.63
CA THR A 126 0.61 2.23 -5.68
C THR A 126 1.81 3.13 -5.96
N TYR A 127 2.18 3.31 -7.23
CA TYR A 127 3.27 4.19 -7.64
C TYR A 127 2.99 5.66 -7.29
N LEU A 128 1.81 6.17 -7.65
CA LEU A 128 1.41 7.55 -7.36
C LEU A 128 1.39 7.82 -5.86
N LEU A 129 0.81 6.90 -5.08
CA LEU A 129 0.75 7.01 -3.64
C LEU A 129 2.15 7.07 -3.00
N ILE A 130 3.07 6.24 -3.47
CA ILE A 130 4.45 6.27 -2.96
C ILE A 130 5.13 7.59 -3.32
N GLY A 131 4.87 8.14 -4.52
CA GLY A 131 5.29 9.49 -4.87
C GLY A 131 4.80 10.53 -3.87
N ASP A 132 3.51 10.52 -3.55
CA ASP A 132 2.90 11.43 -2.58
C ASP A 132 3.53 11.28 -1.19
N LEU A 133 3.75 10.04 -0.73
CA LEU A 133 4.37 9.74 0.57
C LEU A 133 5.82 10.21 0.66
N LEU A 134 6.59 10.10 -0.42
CA LEU A 134 8.00 10.51 -0.47
C LEU A 134 8.16 12.02 -0.65
N SER A 135 7.12 12.73 -1.10
CA SER A 135 7.13 14.19 -1.23
C SER A 135 6.82 14.96 0.05
N LEU A 136 6.43 14.25 1.12
CA LEU A 136 6.22 14.76 2.48
C LEU A 136 7.54 14.96 3.23
#